data_AF-A0A7X2PRK6-F1
#
_entry.id   AF-A0A7X2PRK6-F1
#
_cell.length_a   1.000
_cell.length_b   1.000
_cell.length_c   1.000
_cell.angle_alpha   90.00
_cell.angle_beta   90.00
_cell.angle_gamma   90.00
#
_symmetry.space_group_name_H-M   'P 1'
#
loop_
_entity.id
_entity.type
_entity.pdbx_description
1 polymer ?
#
loop_
_entity_poly.entity_id
_entity_poly.type
_entity_poly.pdbx_seq_one_letter_code
_entity_poly.pdbx_strand_id
1 'polypeptide(L)'
;MESVISTLNHEQFAAAYRLGFARTVRFIQSGGVQHELAEEIAQAAWSRGWECRAQLKNPSAVCIWVNSIAKNLLRVDFRRRRSIEELTDECATINASTDSTALAEMLAYCNDEDRLLLVRHYLASALSKNGPGMLSRIDPSARPGRG
;
A
#
# COMPACT_ATOMS: atom_id res chain seq x y z
N MET A 1 -6.58 41.79 -9.08
CA MET A 1 -7.17 40.85 -8.09
C MET A 1 -6.01 40.12 -7.43
N GLU A 2 -5.53 40.64 -6.31
CA GLU A 2 -4.47 40.00 -5.53
C GLU A 2 -5.06 38.75 -4.86
N SER A 3 -4.58 37.59 -5.29
CA SER A 3 -4.81 36.33 -4.57
C SER A 3 -4.10 36.44 -3.23
N VAL A 4 -4.86 36.73 -2.17
CA VAL A 4 -4.36 36.67 -0.81
C VAL A 4 -3.90 35.23 -0.57
N ILE A 5 -2.59 35.01 -0.56
CA ILE A 5 -2.00 33.72 -0.20
C ILE A 5 -2.37 33.47 1.26
N SER A 6 -3.46 32.74 1.49
CA SER A 6 -3.91 32.36 2.83
C SER A 6 -2.92 31.34 3.37
N THR A 7 -1.91 31.84 4.07
CA THR A 7 -0.90 31.00 4.71
C THR A 7 -1.52 30.30 5.92
N LEU A 8 -1.21 29.02 6.09
CA LEU A 8 -1.70 28.22 7.21
C LEU A 8 -1.13 28.76 8.52
N ASN A 9 -2.01 29.25 9.41
CA ASN A 9 -1.60 29.82 10.68
C ASN A 9 -1.47 28.75 11.79
N HIS A 10 -0.99 29.15 12.96
CA HIS A 10 -0.76 28.25 14.09
C HIS A 10 -2.05 27.58 14.59
N GLU A 11 -3.11 28.35 14.78
CA GLU A 11 -4.37 27.86 15.33
C GLU A 11 -5.06 26.86 14.39
N GLN A 12 -5.07 27.15 13.09
CA GLN A 12 -5.59 26.27 12.05
C GLN A 12 -4.80 24.96 12.00
N PHE A 13 -3.47 25.02 12.08
CA PHE A 13 -2.64 23.82 12.12
C PHE A 13 -2.88 23.01 13.38
N ALA A 14 -2.95 23.65 14.56
CA ALA A 14 -3.21 22.98 15.83
C ALA A 14 -4.61 22.33 15.86
N ALA A 15 -5.62 22.99 15.30
CA ALA A 15 -6.96 22.43 15.15
C ALA A 15 -6.97 21.21 14.22
N ALA A 16 -6.28 21.31 13.09
CA ALA A 16 -6.12 20.19 12.17
C ALA A 16 -5.36 19.02 12.81
N TYR A 17 -4.31 19.29 13.59
CA TYR A 17 -3.55 18.27 14.31
C TYR A 17 -4.43 17.48 15.28
N ARG A 18 -5.19 18.17 16.14
CA ARG A 18 -6.08 17.52 17.12
C ARG A 18 -7.09 16.57 16.48
N LEU A 19 -7.61 16.93 15.31
CA LEU A 19 -8.61 16.12 14.58
C LEU A 19 -7.97 15.07 13.66
N GLY A 20 -6.79 15.39 13.11
CA GLY A 20 -6.15 14.66 12.03
C GLY A 20 -5.14 13.62 12.51
N PHE A 21 -4.49 13.81 13.66
CA PHE A 21 -3.42 12.94 14.14
C PHE A 21 -3.84 11.47 14.22
N ALA A 22 -4.91 11.15 14.95
CA ALA A 22 -5.42 9.79 15.07
C ALA A 22 -5.85 9.18 13.71
N ARG A 23 -6.30 10.01 12.76
CA ARG A 23 -6.64 9.57 11.40
C ARG A 23 -5.39 9.26 10.59
N THR A 24 -4.32 10.06 10.74
CA THR A 24 -3.01 9.79 10.13
C THR A 24 -2.41 8.49 10.68
N VAL A 25 -2.49 8.23 11.98
CA VAL A 25 -2.05 6.96 12.58
C VAL A 25 -2.79 5.78 11.94
N ARG A 26 -4.13 5.82 11.90
CA ARG A 26 -4.94 4.76 11.25
C ARG A 26 -4.64 4.61 9.77
N PHE A 27 -4.40 5.71 9.06
CA PHE A 27 -3.99 5.70 7.67
C PHE A 27 -2.66 4.95 7.47
N ILE A 28 -1.67 5.18 8.34
CA ILE A 28 -0.39 4.45 8.30
C ILE A 28 -0.59 2.97 8.66
N GLN A 29 -1.38 2.67 9.70
CA GLN A 29 -1.69 1.30 10.12
C GLN A 29 -2.38 0.49 9.03
N SER A 30 -3.25 1.11 8.22
CA SER A 30 -3.88 0.43 7.07
C SER A 30 -2.87 -0.07 6.03
N GLY A 31 -1.63 0.43 6.05
CA GLY A 31 -0.52 -0.05 5.25
C GLY A 31 0.24 -1.25 5.86
N GLY A 32 -0.26 -1.86 6.94
CA GLY A 32 0.36 -3.01 7.60
C GLY A 32 1.45 -2.64 8.63
N VAL A 33 1.49 -1.38 9.06
CA VAL A 33 2.49 -0.88 10.01
C VAL A 33 2.02 -1.10 11.45
N GLN A 34 2.91 -1.62 12.32
CA GLN A 34 2.71 -1.73 13.77
C GLN A 34 2.29 -0.38 14.38
N HIS A 35 1.46 -0.42 15.43
CA HIS A 35 0.88 0.79 16.01
C HIS A 35 1.93 1.80 16.49
N GLU A 36 2.93 1.36 17.23
CA GLU A 36 4.01 2.20 17.76
C GLU A 36 4.73 2.96 16.64
N LEU A 37 5.19 2.24 15.61
CA LEU A 37 5.84 2.85 14.44
C LEU A 37 4.89 3.78 13.68
N ALA A 38 3.61 3.46 13.60
CA ALA A 38 2.62 4.32 12.96
C ALA A 38 2.45 5.65 13.72
N GLU A 39 2.47 5.63 15.05
CA GLU A 39 2.44 6.84 15.88
C GLU A 39 3.71 7.68 15.69
N GLU A 40 4.90 7.07 15.72
CA GLU A 40 6.16 7.76 15.50
C GLU A 40 6.21 8.46 14.13
N ILE A 41 5.81 7.75 13.07
CA ILE A 41 5.77 8.31 11.72
C ILE A 41 4.72 9.42 11.62
N ALA A 42 3.57 9.28 12.28
CA ALA A 42 2.56 10.33 12.32
C ALA A 42 3.10 11.59 13.02
N GLN A 43 3.73 11.45 14.18
CA GLN A 43 4.33 12.56 14.92
C GLN A 43 5.39 13.29 14.06
N ALA A 44 6.29 12.52 13.45
CA ALA A 44 7.31 13.07 12.56
C ALA A 44 6.69 13.80 11.35
N ALA A 45 5.62 13.25 10.76
CA ALA A 45 4.93 13.88 9.64
C ALA A 45 4.27 15.20 10.03
N TRP A 46 3.62 15.26 11.19
CA TRP A 46 2.99 16.48 11.69
C TRP A 46 4.03 17.53 12.11
N SER A 47 5.14 17.15 12.76
CA SER A 47 6.25 18.07 13.04
C SER A 47 6.82 18.66 11.74
N ARG A 48 7.09 17.79 10.76
CA ARG A 48 7.63 18.22 9.47
C ARG A 48 6.64 19.09 8.69
N GLY A 49 5.35 18.79 8.78
CA GLY A 49 4.28 19.60 8.20
C GLY A 49 4.25 21.02 8.77
N TRP A 50 4.51 21.19 10.07
CA TRP A 50 4.58 22.52 10.69
C TRP A 50 5.77 23.35 10.18
N GLU A 51 6.95 22.73 10.11
CA GLU A 51 8.18 23.35 9.60
C GLU A 51 8.02 23.79 8.14
N CYS A 52 7.37 22.96 7.33
CA CYS A 52 7.18 23.19 5.90
C CYS A 52 5.85 23.85 5.54
N ARG A 53 5.08 24.37 6.50
CA ARG A 53 3.70 24.87 6.26
C ARG A 53 3.59 25.94 5.17
N ALA A 54 4.66 26.70 4.94
CA ALA A 54 4.72 27.70 3.86
C ALA A 54 4.58 27.09 2.45
N GLN A 55 4.85 25.79 2.30
CA GLN A 55 4.68 25.06 1.05
C GLN A 55 3.21 24.70 0.77
N LEU A 56 2.35 24.73 1.79
CA LEU A 56 0.93 24.42 1.65
C LEU A 56 0.18 25.62 1.08
N LYS A 57 -0.20 25.53 -0.20
CA LYS A 57 -0.95 26.60 -0.89
C LYS A 57 -2.42 26.69 -0.45
N ASN A 58 -3.00 25.58 0.02
CA ASN A 58 -4.38 25.51 0.45
C ASN A 58 -4.47 24.97 1.89
N PRO A 59 -4.75 25.83 2.89
CA PRO A 59 -4.90 25.44 4.28
C PRO A 59 -5.88 24.29 4.54
N SER A 60 -6.96 24.18 3.75
CA SER A 60 -7.96 23.12 3.96
C SER A 60 -7.45 21.71 3.59
N ALA A 61 -6.36 21.62 2.83
CA ALA A 61 -5.75 20.36 2.42
C ALA A 61 -4.70 19.83 3.41
N VAL A 62 -4.51 20.47 4.57
CA VAL A 62 -3.44 20.15 5.54
C VAL A 62 -3.38 18.67 5.90
N CYS A 63 -4.52 18.02 6.18
CA CYS A 63 -4.54 16.60 6.56
C CYS A 63 -4.07 15.69 5.42
N ILE A 64 -4.52 15.95 4.19
CA ILE A 64 -4.13 15.19 3.00
C ILE A 64 -2.63 15.40 2.72
N TRP A 65 -2.18 16.64 2.84
CA TRP A 65 -0.79 17.01 2.66
C TRP A 65 0.12 16.34 3.70
N VAL A 66 -0.23 16.36 4.99
CA VAL A 66 0.52 15.64 6.04
C VAL A 66 0.55 14.14 5.79
N ASN A 67 -0.56 13.53 5.35
CA ASN A 67 -0.56 12.10 5.00
C ASN A 67 0.42 11.78 3.85
N SER A 68 0.63 12.71 2.91
CA SER A 68 1.65 12.54 1.86
C SER A 68 3.08 12.59 2.42
N ILE A 69 3.33 13.44 3.42
CA ILE A 69 4.60 13.49 4.16
C ILE A 69 4.81 12.16 4.89
N ALA A 70 3.80 11.69 5.63
CA ALA A 70 3.84 10.42 6.36
C ALA A 70 4.16 9.24 5.43
N LYS A 71 3.48 9.15 4.28
CA LYS A 71 3.73 8.11 3.28
C LYS A 71 5.17 8.15 2.77
N ASN A 72 5.74 9.33 2.56
CA ASN A 72 7.13 9.45 2.12
C ASN A 72 8.12 9.06 3.22
N LEU A 73 7.88 9.46 4.47
CA LEU A 73 8.69 9.06 5.62
C LEU A 73 8.71 7.54 5.77
N LEU A 74 7.53 6.91 5.73
CA LEU A 74 7.39 5.46 5.79
C LEU A 74 8.15 4.76 4.66
N ARG A 75 8.05 5.27 3.43
CA ARG A 75 8.79 4.72 2.28
C ARG A 75 10.30 4.84 2.43
N VAL A 76 10.80 5.95 3.01
CA VAL A 76 12.23 6.12 3.28
C VAL A 76 12.68 5.17 4.38
N ASP A 77 11.89 5.02 5.45
CA ASP A 77 12.18 4.11 6.56
C ASP A 77 12.24 2.65 6.09
N PHE A 78 11.24 2.17 5.33
CA PHE A 78 11.25 0.83 4.76
C PHE A 78 12.47 0.56 3.87
N ARG A 79 12.84 1.52 3.01
CA ARG A 79 14.04 1.37 2.16
C ARG A 79 15.32 1.32 2.98
N ARG A 80 15.40 2.10 4.05
CA ARG A 80 16.54 2.08 4.97
C ARG A 80 16.63 0.74 5.68
N ARG A 81 15.54 0.23 6.24
CA ARG A 81 15.50 -1.09 6.93
C ARG A 81 15.92 -2.22 5.99
N ARG A 82 15.35 -2.26 4.77
CA ARG A 82 15.71 -3.25 3.76
C ARG A 82 17.19 -3.21 3.37
N SER A 83 17.82 -2.03 3.40
CA SER A 83 19.25 -1.89 3.07
C SER A 83 20.18 -2.37 4.19
N ILE A 84 19.67 -2.52 5.42
CA ILE A 84 20.45 -2.89 6.61
C ILE A 84 20.19 -4.35 7.01
N GLU A 85 19.16 -4.98 6.45
CA GLU A 85 18.85 -6.39 6.65
C GLU A 85 20.01 -7.26 6.12
N GLU A 86 20.56 -8.11 6.99
CA GLU A 86 21.58 -9.09 6.59
C GLU A 86 20.99 -9.99 5.50
N LEU A 87 21.74 -10.15 4.41
CA LEU A 87 21.41 -11.09 3.35
C LEU A 87 21.49 -12.51 3.93
N THR A 88 20.35 -13.05 4.35
CA THR A 88 20.21 -14.46 4.69
C THR A 88 19.98 -15.26 3.39
N ASP A 89 20.40 -16.52 3.36
CA ASP A 89 20.16 -17.41 2.20
C ASP A 89 18.65 -17.57 1.88
N GLU A 90 17.78 -17.19 2.83
CA GLU A 90 16.32 -17.21 2.71
C GLU A 90 15.73 -15.95 2.03
N CYS A 91 16.48 -14.84 1.90
CA CYS A 91 15.98 -13.59 1.31
C CYS A 91 15.55 -13.71 -0.17
N ALA A 92 15.97 -14.77 -0.86
CA ALA A 92 15.54 -15.11 -2.23
C ALA A 92 14.25 -15.93 -2.28
N THR A 93 13.78 -16.46 -1.14
CA THR A 93 12.49 -17.15 -1.08
C THR A 93 11.38 -16.12 -1.03
N ILE A 94 10.87 -15.77 -2.21
CA ILE A 94 9.52 -15.23 -2.31
C ILE A 94 8.60 -16.38 -1.87
N ASN A 95 8.35 -16.49 -0.57
CA ASN A 95 7.18 -17.19 -0.06
C ASN A 95 5.98 -16.31 -0.44
N ALA A 96 5.70 -16.22 -1.73
CA ALA A 96 4.35 -15.98 -2.16
C ALA A 96 3.60 -17.17 -1.57
N SER A 97 3.01 -16.97 -0.40
CA SER A 97 1.79 -17.70 -0.06
C SER A 97 0.74 -17.24 -1.07
N THR A 98 0.93 -17.63 -2.33
CA THR A 98 -0.16 -17.92 -3.24
C THR A 98 -0.90 -19.04 -2.54
N ASP A 99 -1.76 -18.67 -1.61
CA ASP A 99 -2.79 -19.55 -1.12
C ASP A 99 -3.59 -19.90 -2.39
N SER A 100 -3.33 -21.09 -2.94
CA SER A 100 -3.79 -21.47 -4.28
C SER A 100 -5.31 -21.40 -4.40
N THR A 101 -5.97 -21.47 -3.25
CA THR A 101 -7.40 -21.24 -2.98
C THR A 101 -7.82 -19.81 -3.32
N ALA A 102 -7.16 -18.78 -2.78
CA ALA A 102 -7.50 -17.38 -3.02
C ALA A 102 -7.33 -16.99 -4.51
N LEU A 103 -6.29 -17.51 -5.16
CA LEU A 103 -6.09 -17.30 -6.60
C LEU A 103 -7.18 -18.00 -7.43
N ALA A 104 -7.55 -19.22 -7.07
CA ALA A 104 -8.62 -19.96 -7.75
C ALA A 104 -9.97 -19.25 -7.61
N GLU A 105 -10.27 -18.71 -6.42
CA GLU A 105 -11.48 -17.90 -6.18
C GLU A 105 -11.48 -16.62 -7.02
N MET A 106 -10.37 -15.89 -7.04
CA MET A 106 -10.24 -14.68 -7.88
C MET A 106 -10.43 -14.98 -9.36
N LEU A 107 -9.83 -16.06 -9.88
CA LEU A 107 -9.96 -16.48 -11.27
C LEU A 107 -11.38 -16.98 -11.60
N ALA A 108 -12.15 -17.45 -10.62
CA ALA A 108 -13.54 -17.87 -10.81
C ALA A 108 -14.50 -16.70 -11.07
N TYR A 109 -14.14 -15.48 -10.65
CA TYR A 109 -14.91 -14.26 -10.95
C TYR A 109 -14.56 -13.62 -12.29
N CYS A 110 -13.47 -14.05 -12.93
CA CYS A 110 -13.08 -13.56 -14.26
C CYS A 110 -13.91 -14.24 -15.36
N ASN A 111 -14.21 -13.50 -16.43
CA ASN A 111 -14.71 -14.10 -17.66
C ASN A 111 -13.61 -14.94 -18.33
N ASP A 112 -13.97 -15.78 -19.30
CA ASP A 112 -13.05 -16.75 -19.90
C ASP A 112 -11.84 -16.09 -20.61
N GLU A 113 -12.05 -14.95 -21.25
CA GLU A 113 -11.00 -14.20 -21.96
C GLU A 113 -9.98 -13.58 -20.99
N ASP A 114 -10.47 -12.92 -19.93
CA ASP A 114 -9.64 -12.31 -18.90
C ASP A 114 -8.86 -13.37 -18.10
N ARG A 115 -9.52 -14.50 -17.80
CA ARG A 115 -8.88 -15.65 -17.16
C ARG A 115 -7.75 -16.22 -18.02
N LEU A 116 -8.00 -16.39 -19.32
CA LEU A 116 -7.00 -16.92 -20.25
C LEU A 116 -5.82 -15.96 -20.42
N LEU A 117 -6.09 -14.65 -20.49
CA LEU A 117 -5.07 -13.61 -20.54
C LEU A 117 -4.20 -13.64 -19.27
N LEU A 118 -4.82 -13.67 -18.09
CA LEU A 118 -4.11 -13.69 -16.79
C LEU A 118 -3.24 -14.94 -16.64
N VAL A 119 -3.79 -16.12 -16.95
CA VAL A 119 -3.05 -17.39 -16.91
C VAL A 119 -1.87 -17.36 -17.88
N ARG A 120 -2.09 -16.92 -19.13
CA ARG A 120 -1.03 -16.89 -20.15
C ARG A 120 0.07 -15.88 -19.81
N HIS A 121 -0.25 -14.74 -19.21
CA HIS A 121 0.72 -13.67 -19.00
C HIS A 121 1.49 -13.81 -17.68
N TYR A 122 0.86 -14.33 -16.63
CA TYR A 122 1.44 -14.43 -15.28
C TYR A 122 1.86 -15.86 -14.90
N LEU A 123 1.22 -16.90 -15.45
CA LEU A 123 1.60 -18.29 -15.15
C LEU A 123 2.52 -18.92 -16.20
N ALA A 124 2.60 -18.40 -17.44
CA ALA A 124 3.55 -18.92 -18.43
C ALA A 124 5.02 -18.70 -18.03
N SER A 125 5.32 -17.61 -17.32
CA SER A 125 6.65 -17.37 -16.76
C SER A 125 6.97 -18.31 -15.59
N ALA A 126 5.96 -18.81 -14.87
CA ALA A 126 6.10 -19.82 -13.82
C ALA A 126 6.21 -21.26 -14.38
N LEU A 127 5.50 -21.55 -15.48
CA LEU A 127 5.52 -22.85 -16.18
C LEU A 127 6.80 -23.07 -17.00
N SER A 128 7.58 -22.03 -17.29
CA SER A 128 8.90 -22.20 -17.92
C SER A 128 9.93 -22.83 -16.99
N LYS A 129 9.73 -22.81 -15.66
CA LYS A 129 10.65 -23.41 -14.68
C LYS A 129 10.15 -24.72 -14.08
N ASN A 130 8.85 -25.01 -14.16
CA ASN A 130 8.26 -26.25 -13.66
C ASN A 130 7.50 -26.93 -14.81
N GLY A 131 7.96 -28.12 -15.19
CA GLY A 131 7.44 -28.92 -16.29
C GLY A 131 5.94 -29.27 -16.20
N PRO A 132 5.43 -30.08 -17.16
CA PRO A 132 4.04 -30.06 -17.64
C PRO A 132 3.00 -30.73 -16.71
N GLY A 133 3.13 -30.59 -15.39
CA GLY A 133 2.23 -31.22 -14.40
C GLY A 133 1.04 -30.38 -13.95
N MET A 134 1.00 -29.07 -14.23
CA MET A 134 0.00 -28.15 -13.65
C MET A 134 -1.26 -27.94 -14.52
N LEU A 135 -1.23 -28.38 -15.79
CA LEU A 135 -2.34 -28.23 -16.73
C LEU A 135 -3.46 -29.27 -16.55
N SER A 136 -3.24 -30.35 -15.79
CA SER A 136 -4.22 -31.44 -15.62
C SER A 136 -5.25 -31.20 -14.51
N ARG A 137 -5.13 -30.11 -13.73
CA ARG A 137 -6.04 -29.81 -12.60
C ARG A 137 -7.06 -28.71 -12.88
N ILE A 138 -6.99 -28.05 -14.02
CA ILE A 138 -7.96 -27.02 -14.40
C ILE A 138 -8.94 -27.66 -15.38
N ASP A 139 -9.98 -28.30 -14.85
CA ASP A 139 -11.12 -28.76 -15.65
C ASP A 139 -11.97 -27.54 -16.06
N PRO A 140 -12.10 -27.22 -17.37
CA PRO A 140 -12.88 -26.08 -17.84
C PRO A 140 -14.39 -26.23 -17.66
N SER A 141 -14.90 -27.40 -17.25
CA SER A 141 -16.34 -27.71 -17.24
C SER A 141 -17.05 -27.57 -15.89
N ALA A 142 -16.34 -27.35 -14.79
CA ALA A 142 -16.95 -27.27 -13.46
C ALA A 142 -17.52 -25.86 -13.17
N ARG A 143 -18.77 -25.61 -13.58
CA ARG A 143 -19.58 -24.55 -12.95
C ARG A 143 -20.10 -25.05 -11.60
N PRO A 144 -19.96 -24.29 -10.50
CA PRO A 144 -20.78 -24.56 -9.33
C PRO A 144 -22.23 -24.24 -9.67
N GLY A 145 -23.11 -25.24 -9.55
CA GLY A 145 -24.54 -25.07 -9.70
C GLY A 145 -25.06 -24.04 -8.70
N ARG A 146 -25.85 -23.07 -9.19
CA ARG A 146 -26.60 -22.15 -8.35
C ARG A 146 -27.71 -22.93 -7.64
N GLY A 147 -27.60 -23.05 -6.32
CA GLY A 147 -28.73 -23.22 -5.41
C GLY A 147 -29.08 -21.88 -4.80
#